data_AF-A0A1E7KLQ6-F1
#
_entry.id   AF-A0A1E7KLQ6-F1
#
_cell.length_a   1.000
_cell.length_b   1.000
_cell.length_c   1.000
_cell.angle_alpha   90.00
_cell.angle_beta   90.00
_cell.angle_gamma   90.00
#
_symmetry.space_group_name_H-M   'P 1'
#
loop_
_entity.id
_entity.type
_entity.pdbx_description
1 polymer ?
#
loop_
_entity_poly.entity_id
_entity_poly.type
_entity_poly.pdbx_seq_one_letter_code
_entity_poly.pdbx_strand_id
1 'polypeptide(L)' 'MEAERLRFEEPPETEVRFDGTPGRESVSRGRRRNLPDPVTHGVEYEDVRVDYLLASRLRRSEGSEDREADPTDRTATDPE' A
#
# COMPACT_ATOMS: atom_id res chain seq x y z
N MET A 1 8.58 14.49 1.26
CA MET A 1 9.90 14.95 0.77
C MET A 1 9.77 16.43 0.48
N GLU A 2 10.73 17.22 0.92
CA GLU A 2 10.76 18.68 0.75
C GLU A 2 12.17 19.12 0.33
N ALA A 3 12.24 20.13 -0.53
CA ALA A 3 13.50 20.73 -0.96
C ALA A 3 13.29 22.21 -1.31
N GLU A 4 14.19 23.07 -0.86
CA GLU A 4 14.16 24.51 -1.21
C GLU A 4 14.54 24.73 -2.68
N ARG A 5 15.49 23.94 -3.19
CA ARG A 5 15.90 23.91 -4.60
C ARG A 5 16.11 22.49 -5.06
N LEU A 6 15.62 22.16 -6.25
CA LEU A 6 15.76 20.84 -6.85
C LEU A 6 15.98 20.96 -8.35
N ARG A 7 17.02 20.31 -8.86
CA ARG A 7 17.33 20.23 -10.28
C ARG A 7 17.57 18.77 -10.66
N PHE A 8 16.99 18.36 -11.77
CA PHE A 8 17.19 17.03 -12.34
C PHE A 8 18.19 17.11 -13.48
N GLU A 9 19.28 16.35 -13.39
CA GLU A 9 20.27 16.17 -14.46
C GLU A 9 19.77 15.25 -15.58
N GLU A 10 18.82 14.38 -15.27
CA GLU A 10 18.08 13.58 -16.24
C GLU A 10 16.63 13.42 -15.73
N PRO A 11 15.61 13.34 -16.61
CA PRO A 11 14.25 13.05 -16.17
C PRO A 11 14.22 11.67 -15.48
N PRO A 12 13.64 11.55 -14.28
CA PRO A 12 13.56 10.29 -13.58
C PRO A 12 12.63 9.32 -14.31
N GLU A 13 13.08 8.09 -14.50
CA GLU A 13 12.26 7.00 -15.01
C GLU A 13 11.49 6.37 -13.84
N THR A 14 10.17 6.58 -13.79
CA THR A 14 9.33 6.02 -12.72
C THR A 14 8.32 5.03 -13.28
N GLU A 15 8.47 3.76 -12.91
CA GLU A 15 7.46 2.71 -13.15
C GLU A 15 6.89 2.23 -11.82
N VAL A 16 5.55 2.17 -11.70
CA VAL A 16 4.86 1.63 -10.53
C VAL A 16 4.14 0.36 -10.94
N ARG A 17 4.51 -0.77 -10.34
CA ARG A 17 3.81 -2.05 -10.48
C ARG A 17 3.10 -2.39 -9.18
N PHE A 18 1.83 -2.77 -9.27
CA PHE A 18 1.02 -3.22 -8.14
C PHE A 18 0.58 -4.66 -8.36
N ASP A 19 1.25 -5.59 -7.67
CA ASP A 19 0.79 -6.97 -7.56
C ASP A 19 -0.16 -7.06 -6.36
N GLY A 20 -1.46 -6.83 -6.62
CA GLY A 20 -2.49 -6.94 -5.60
C GLY A 20 -2.65 -8.39 -5.13
N THR A 21 -2.66 -8.63 -3.82
CA THR A 21 -3.04 -9.93 -3.25
C THR A 21 -4.56 -9.98 -3.06
N PRO A 22 -5.26 -11.06 -3.46
CA PRO A 22 -6.67 -11.25 -3.13
C PRO A 22 -6.92 -11.09 -1.63
N GLY A 23 -7.97 -10.35 -1.25
CA GLY A 23 -8.25 -10.05 0.15
C GLY A 23 -7.47 -8.85 0.73
N ARG A 24 -6.61 -8.18 -0.05
CA ARG A 24 -5.91 -6.96 0.36
C ARG A 24 -6.19 -5.82 -0.62
N GLU A 25 -6.67 -4.71 -0.09
CA GLU A 25 -6.81 -3.46 -0.84
C GLU A 25 -5.66 -2.53 -0.48
N SER A 26 -4.97 -2.01 -1.48
CA SER A 26 -3.89 -1.05 -1.31
C SER A 26 -4.16 0.19 -2.14
N VAL A 27 -3.86 1.35 -1.56
CA VAL A 27 -4.01 2.67 -2.17
C VAL A 27 -2.65 3.37 -2.09
N SER A 28 -2.13 3.78 -3.25
CA SER A 28 -0.98 4.66 -3.37
C SER A 28 -1.42 6.00 -3.95
N ARG A 29 -1.10 7.12 -3.30
CA ARG A 29 -1.45 8.46 -3.79
C ARG A 29 -0.30 9.43 -3.58
N GLY A 30 0.22 10.00 -4.67
CA GLY A 30 1.19 11.09 -4.63
C GLY A 30 0.51 12.45 -4.83
N ARG A 31 0.98 13.47 -4.11
CA ARG A 31 0.67 14.89 -4.36
C ARG A 31 1.98 15.64 -4.50
N ARG A 32 2.11 16.41 -5.57
CA ARG A 32 3.27 17.25 -5.85
C ARG A 32 2.87 18.72 -5.78
N ARG A 33 3.75 19.57 -5.25
CA ARG A 33 3.67 21.02 -5.27
C ARG A 33 4.97 21.56 -5.87
N ASN A 34 4.83 22.54 -6.77
CA ASN A 34 5.94 23.17 -7.50
C ASN A 34 6.84 22.20 -8.27
N LEU A 35 6.33 21.01 -8.57
CA LEU A 35 7.06 19.98 -9.31
C LEU A 35 6.10 19.29 -10.30
N PRO A 36 6.25 19.54 -11.61
CA PRO A 36 5.40 18.93 -12.62
C PRO A 36 5.68 17.42 -12.77
N ASP A 37 4.76 16.74 -13.45
CA ASP A 37 4.93 15.36 -13.88
C ASP A 37 4.54 15.27 -15.36
N PRO A 38 5.48 15.03 -16.30
CA PRO A 38 6.92 14.83 -16.09
C PRO A 38 7.69 16.11 -15.73
N VAL A 39 8.89 15.95 -15.16
CA VAL A 39 9.84 17.06 -14.92
C VAL A 39 10.67 17.36 -16.16
N THR A 40 11.19 18.59 -16.25
CA THR A 40 12.06 19.03 -17.33
C THR A 40 13.52 19.00 -16.87
N HIS A 41 14.39 18.37 -17.66
CA HIS A 41 15.82 18.36 -17.43
C HIS A 41 16.39 19.78 -17.32
N GLY A 42 17.31 19.99 -16.37
CA GLY A 42 18.10 21.21 -16.27
C GLY A 42 17.37 22.41 -15.67
N VAL A 43 16.07 22.29 -15.38
CA VAL A 43 15.28 23.32 -14.70
C VAL A 43 15.49 23.22 -13.19
N GLU A 44 15.72 24.37 -12.55
CA GLU A 44 15.72 24.51 -11.10
C GLU A 44 14.29 24.79 -10.64
N TYR A 45 13.78 23.93 -9.76
CA TYR A 45 12.49 24.06 -9.10
C TYR A 45 12.71 24.54 -7.66
N GLU A 46 11.90 25.49 -7.22
CA GLU A 46 11.98 26.07 -5.87
C GLU A 46 10.77 25.67 -5.01
N ASP A 47 10.99 25.58 -3.70
CA ASP A 47 9.97 25.24 -2.70
C ASP A 47 9.17 23.98 -3.07
N VAL A 48 9.90 22.91 -3.41
CA VAL A 48 9.33 21.64 -3.85
C VAL A 48 8.81 20.86 -2.65
N ARG A 49 7.60 20.33 -2.79
CA ARG A 49 7.01 19.39 -1.83
C ARG A 49 6.35 18.21 -2.53
N VAL A 50 6.72 17.02 -2.08
CA VAL A 50 6.14 15.76 -2.54
C VAL A 50 5.61 15.02 -1.31
N ASP A 51 4.28 14.94 -1.21
CA ASP A 51 3.59 14.15 -0.20
C ASP A 51 3.15 12.83 -0.83
N TYR A 52 3.40 11.71 -0.14
CA TYR A 52 3.06 10.38 -0.65
C TYR A 52 2.33 9.57 0.40
N LEU A 53 1.16 9.04 0.04
CA LEU A 53 0.32 8.20 0.88
C LEU A 53 0.40 6.76 0.39
N LEU A 54 0.76 5.86 1.30
CA LEU A 54 0.63 4.42 1.16
C LEU A 54 -0.32 3.91 2.23
N ALA A 55 -1.44 3.33 1.81
CA ALA A 55 -2.43 2.74 2.69
C ALA A 55 -2.78 1.34 2.21
N SER A 56 -2.94 0.39 3.13
CA SER A 56 -3.43 -0.95 2.83
C SER A 56 -4.44 -1.38 3.88
N ARG A 57 -5.43 -2.17 3.48
CA ARG A 57 -6.40 -2.80 4.37
C ARG A 57 -6.67 -4.23 3.95
N LEU A 58 -6.94 -5.08 4.93
CA LEU A 58 -7.43 -6.44 4.69
C LEU A 58 -8.95 -6.37 4.50
N ARG A 59 -9.43 -7.00 3.43
CA ARG A 59 -10.86 -7.25 3.22
C ARG A 59 -11.21 -8.49 4.05
N ARG A 60 -12.15 -8.34 4.98
CA ARG A 60 -12.76 -9.51 5.62
C ARG A 60 -13.47 -10.29 4.51
N SER A 61 -13.03 -11.52 4.25
CA SER A 61 -13.79 -12.48 3.48
C SER A 61 -15.09 -12.76 4.22
N GLU A 62 -16.24 -12.44 3.63
CA GLU A 62 -17.52 -12.96 4.11
C GLU A 62 -17.53 -14.47 3.80
N GLY A 63 -16.98 -15.29 4.71
CA GLY A 63 -16.92 -16.74 4.50
C GLY A 63 -15.82 -17.52 5.19
N SER A 64 -15.27 -17.06 6.32
CA SER A 64 -14.61 -17.97 7.25
C SER A 64 -15.31 -17.86 8.60
N GLU A 65 -16.31 -18.71 8.79
CA GLU A 65 -16.75 -19.09 10.13
C GLU A 65 -15.51 -19.65 10.83
N ASP A 66 -14.98 -18.93 11.81
CA ASP A 66 -14.08 -19.48 12.82
C ASP A 66 -14.89 -20.55 13.58
N ARG A 67 -15.01 -21.76 13.03
CA ARG A 67 -15.34 -22.93 13.84
C ARG A 67 -14.11 -23.22 14.67
N GLU A 68 -14.05 -22.57 15.82
CA GLU A 68 -13.34 -23.05 16.98
C GLU A 68 -13.87 -24.46 17.24
N ALA A 69 -13.13 -25.47 16.76
CA ALA A 69 -13.38 -26.85 17.10
C ALA A 69 -13.04 -26.98 18.60
N ASP A 70 -14.04 -26.79 19.45
CA ASP A 70 -13.97 -27.10 20.87
C ASP A 70 -13.64 -28.60 21.00
N PRO A 71 -12.45 -28.98 21.50
CA PRO A 71 -12.06 -30.37 21.60
C PRO A 71 -12.48 -30.88 22.98
N THR A 72 -13.79 -30.86 23.27
CA THR A 72 -14.29 -31.43 24.52
C THR A 72 -15.54 -32.26 24.32
N ASP A 73 -15.44 -33.28 23.46
CA ASP A 73 -16.24 -34.49 23.63
C ASP A 73 -15.31 -35.71 23.65
N ARG A 74 -14.53 -35.80 24.74
CA ARG A 74 -14.08 -37.09 25.26
C ARG A 74 -14.90 -37.40 26.49
N THR A 75 -16.04 -38.06 26.30
CA THR A 75 -16.55 -38.99 27.31
C THR A 75 -16.86 -40.30 26.64
N ALA A 76 -15.89 -41.21 26.76
CA ALA A 76 -16.15 -42.64 26.70
C ALA A 76 -17.29 -42.98 27.66
N THR A 77 -18.21 -43.85 27.22
CA THR A 77 -18.69 -45.04 27.94
C THR A 77 -19.54 -45.87 26.97
N ASP A 78 -18.98 -46.97 26.49
CA ASP A 78 -19.70 -48.25 26.23
C ASP A 78 -20.03 -48.83 27.64
N PRO A 79 -21.20 -49.44 27.96
CA PRO A 79 -21.90 -50.54 27.25
C PRO A 79 -23.46 -50.43 27.32
N GLU A 80 -24.36 -51.35 26.93
CA GLU A 80 -24.42 -52.82 26.73
C GLU A 80 -25.32 -53.19 25.54
#